data_AF-F3C1Q5-F1
#
_entry.id   AF-F3C1Q5-F1
#
_cell.length_a   1.000
_cell.length_b   1.000
_cell.length_c   1.000
_cell.angle_alpha   90.00
_cell.angle_beta   90.00
_cell.angle_gamma   90.00
#
_symmetry.space_group_name_H-M   'P 1'
#
loop_
_entity.id
_entity.type
_entity.pdbx_description
1 polymer ?
#
loop_
_entity_poly.entity_id
_entity_poly.type
_entity_poly.pdbx_seq_one_letter_code
_entity_poly.pdbx_strand_id
1 'polypeptide(L)' 'MNGAIFPWRENNRFQLLIDGPAFFPRMIAAIDRAEQQVDLELYLVEAGACADAIVRALVEAGRRGVIVRCLFMHR' A
#
# COMPACT_ATOMS: atom_id res chain seq x y z
N MET A 1 -8.52 21.47 17.48
CA MET A 1 -7.13 21.22 17.02
C MET A 1 -7.05 21.66 15.57
N ASN A 2 -6.33 22.73 15.26
CA ASN A 2 -5.98 23.03 13.86
C ASN A 2 -5.01 21.93 13.42
N GLY A 3 -5.48 20.95 12.66
CA GLY A 3 -4.61 19.93 12.07
C GLY A 3 -3.54 20.62 11.23
N ALA A 4 -2.29 20.19 11.36
CA ALA A 4 -1.20 20.73 10.56
C ALA A 4 -1.51 20.51 9.08
N ILE A 5 -1.64 21.60 8.32
CA ILE A 5 -1.74 21.52 6.86
C ILE A 5 -0.32 21.22 6.36
N PHE A 6 -0.12 20.09 5.69
CA PHE A 6 1.14 19.81 5.03
C PHE A 6 1.43 20.92 3.99
N PRO A 7 2.68 21.40 3.87
CA PRO A 7 3.01 22.44 2.93
C PRO A 7 2.72 21.98 1.49
N TRP A 8 2.24 22.90 0.65
CA TRP A 8 2.08 22.66 -0.78
C TRP A 8 3.43 22.29 -1.41
N ARG A 9 3.42 21.28 -2.27
CA ARG A 9 4.58 20.87 -3.07
C ARG A 9 4.22 21.03 -4.55
N GLU A 10 5.12 21.63 -5.32
CA GLU A 10 4.98 21.74 -6.78
C GLU A 10 5.57 20.51 -7.47
N ASN A 11 5.34 20.37 -8.78
CA ASN A 11 5.94 19.32 -9.63
C ASN A 11 5.60 17.86 -9.25
N ASN A 12 4.45 17.63 -8.58
CA ASN A 12 3.95 16.28 -8.36
C ASN A 12 3.55 15.62 -9.68
N ARG A 13 3.84 14.33 -9.82
CA ARG A 13 3.32 13.49 -10.91
C ARG A 13 2.28 12.55 -10.33
N PHE A 14 1.09 12.54 -10.90
CA PHE A 14 0.02 11.64 -10.50
C PHE A 14 -0.53 10.92 -11.72
N GLN A 15 -1.01 9.70 -11.49
CA GLN A 15 -1.73 8.91 -12.47
C GLN A 15 -3.02 8.41 -11.83
N LEU A 16 -4.15 8.64 -12.50
CA LEU A 16 -5.42 8.08 -12.08
C LEU A 16 -5.46 6.60 -12.47
N LEU A 17 -5.69 5.73 -11.48
CA LEU A 17 -5.89 4.30 -11.66
C LEU A 17 -7.37 4.00 -11.43
N ILE A 18 -8.02 3.45 -12.44
CA ILE A 18 -9.45 3.14 -12.40
C ILE A 18 -9.64 1.70 -11.90
N ASP A 19 -10.35 1.57 -10.79
CA ASP A 19 -10.75 0.32 -10.16
C ASP A 19 -9.60 -0.62 -9.75
N GLY A 20 -9.99 -1.76 -9.18
CA GLY A 20 -9.08 -2.81 -8.71
C GLY A 20 -8.12 -3.35 -9.77
N PRO A 21 -8.57 -3.68 -11.00
CA PRO A 21 -7.69 -4.25 -12.03
C PRO A 21 -6.51 -3.35 -12.43
N ALA A 22 -6.66 -2.02 -12.37
CA ALA A 22 -5.55 -1.10 -12.62
C ALA A 22 -4.73 -0.82 -11.34
N PHE A 23 -5.40 -0.77 -10.19
CA PHE A 23 -4.79 -0.39 -8.91
C PHE A 23 -3.94 -1.51 -8.28
N PHE A 24 -4.52 -2.71 -8.09
CA PHE A 24 -3.87 -3.78 -7.32
C PHE A 24 -2.55 -4.26 -7.93
N PRO A 25 -2.42 -4.49 -9.25
CA PRO A 25 -1.14 -4.89 -9.83
C PRO A 25 -0.04 -3.83 -9.63
N ARG A 26 -0.41 -2.54 -9.66
CA ARG A 26 0.53 -1.43 -9.43
C ARG A 26 0.97 -1.37 -7.96
N MET A 27 0.05 -1.57 -7.02
CA MET A 27 0.35 -1.65 -5.60
C MET A 27 1.29 -2.82 -5.28
N ILE A 28 0.99 -4.01 -5.81
CA ILE A 28 1.84 -5.21 -5.65
C ILE A 28 3.24 -4.93 -6.21
N ALA A 29 3.32 -4.38 -7.43
CA ALA A 29 4.62 -4.08 -8.04
C ALA A 29 5.41 -2.98 -7.30
N ALA A 30 4.76 -2.14 -6.48
CA ALA A 30 5.42 -1.20 -5.59
C ALA A 30 5.95 -1.89 -4.33
N ILE A 31 5.18 -2.82 -3.76
CA ILE A 31 5.59 -3.67 -2.63
C ILE A 31 6.80 -4.55 -3.01
N ASP A 32 6.78 -5.13 -4.21
CA ASP A 32 7.87 -5.98 -4.71
C ASP A 32 9.18 -5.20 -4.90
N ARG A 33 9.10 -3.89 -5.20
CA ARG A 33 10.26 -3.00 -5.36
C ARG A 33 10.66 -2.27 -4.08
N ALA A 34 9.91 -2.40 -2.99
CA ALA A 34 10.24 -1.74 -1.75
C ALA A 34 11.56 -2.30 -1.18
N GLU A 35 12.42 -1.39 -0.73
CA GLU A 35 13.76 -1.71 -0.20
C GLU A 35 13.87 -1.49 1.32
N GLN A 36 13.10 -0.55 1.88
CA GLN A 36 13.23 -0.15 3.29
C GLN A 36 11.97 -0.43 4.10
N GLN A 37 10.81 0.06 3.64
CA GLN A 37 9.56 -0.12 4.38
C GLN A 37 8.33 -0.15 3.47
N VAL A 38 7.27 -0.79 3.96
CA VAL A 38 5.90 -0.73 3.44
C VAL A 38 4.95 -0.42 4.60
N ASP A 39 4.24 0.69 4.48
CA ASP A 39 3.13 1.07 5.35
C ASP A 39 1.82 0.87 4.60
N LEU A 40 0.98 -0.06 5.09
CA LEU A 40 -0.31 -0.35 4.49
C LEU A 40 -1.43 -0.05 5.49
N GLU A 41 -2.32 0.88 5.11
CA GLU A 41 -3.53 1.21 5.86
C GLU A 41 -4.75 0.96 4.98
N LEU A 42 -5.66 0.10 5.43
CA LEU A 42 -6.88 -0.24 4.69
C LEU A 42 -8.08 -0.30 5.64
N TYR A 43 -9.20 0.27 5.19
CA TYR A 43 -10.45 0.30 5.95
C TYR A 43 -11.16 -1.06 5.99
N LEU A 44 -11.11 -1.83 4.90
CA LEU A 44 -11.76 -3.13 4.78
C LEU A 44 -10.81 -4.09 4.09
N VAL A 45 -10.61 -5.25 4.71
CA VAL A 45 -9.88 -6.37 4.13
C VAL A 45 -10.74 -7.61 4.29
N GLU A 46 -11.05 -8.26 3.17
CA GLU A 46 -11.81 -9.50 3.13
C GLU A 46 -10.99 -10.58 2.42
N ALA A 47 -11.16 -11.83 2.82
CA ALA A 47 -10.46 -12.95 2.22
C ALA A 47 -10.83 -13.11 0.75
N GLY A 48 -9.84 -13.46 -0.07
CA GLY A 48 -10.03 -13.69 -1.51
C GLY A 48 -8.73 -13.54 -2.28
N ALA A 49 -8.74 -13.94 -3.55
CA ALA A 49 -7.54 -14.02 -4.38
C ALA A 49 -6.72 -12.71 -4.45
N CYS A 50 -7.40 -11.55 -4.39
CA CYS A 50 -6.74 -10.26 -4.34
C CYS A 50 -5.97 -10.05 -3.02
N ALA A 51 -6.62 -10.30 -1.89
CA ALA A 51 -5.99 -10.19 -0.58
C ALA A 51 -4.82 -11.18 -0.45
N ASP A 52 -4.97 -12.41 -0.94
CA ASP A 52 -3.91 -13.41 -0.95
C ASP A 52 -2.68 -12.95 -1.75
N ALA A 53 -2.89 -12.31 -2.89
CA ALA A 53 -1.81 -11.78 -3.71
C ALA A 53 -1.05 -10.64 -3.00
N ILE A 54 -1.79 -9.73 -2.36
CA ILE A 54 -1.19 -8.62 -1.58
C ILE A 54 -0.40 -9.18 -0.39
N VAL A 55 -1.00 -10.09 0.38
CA VAL A 55 -0.36 -10.72 1.55
C VAL A 55 0.92 -11.44 1.13
N ARG A 56 0.89 -12.18 0.02
CA ARG A 56 2.09 -12.84 -0.52
C ARG A 56 3.20 -11.82 -0.81
N ALA A 57 2.89 -10.72 -1.49
CA ALA A 57 3.87 -9.68 -1.79
C ALA A 57 4.46 -9.04 -0.51
N LEU A 58 3.62 -8.75 0.48
CA LEU A 58 4.05 -8.22 1.77
C LEU A 58 4.96 -9.19 2.53
N VAL A 59 4.64 -10.48 2.53
CA VAL A 59 5.47 -11.52 3.16
C VAL A 59 6.82 -11.62 2.46
N GLU A 60 6.87 -11.61 1.13
CA GLU A 60 8.13 -11.61 0.39
C GLU A 60 8.96 -10.34 0.65
N ALA A 61 8.31 -9.18 0.77
CA ALA A 61 9.01 -7.96 1.18
C ALA A 61 9.63 -8.10 2.58
N GLY A 62 8.89 -8.63 3.55
CA GLY A 62 9.41 -8.92 4.88
C GLY A 62 10.60 -9.88 4.86
N ARG A 63 10.56 -10.92 4.01
CA ARG A 63 11.69 -11.86 3.82
C ARG A 63 12.95 -11.20 3.27
N ARG A 64 12.81 -10.15 2.45
CA ARG A 64 13.94 -9.34 1.97
C ARG A 64 14.50 -8.39 3.03
N GLY A 65 13.91 -8.32 4.23
CA GLY A 65 14.32 -7.42 5.31
C GLY A 65 13.60 -6.05 5.28
N VAL A 66 12.59 -5.88 4.43
CA VAL A 66 11.77 -4.67 4.37
C VAL A 66 10.86 -4.61 5.61
N ILE A 67 10.76 -3.46 6.26
CA ILE A 67 9.88 -3.28 7.41
C ILE A 67 8.44 -3.17 6.92
N VAL A 68 7.59 -4.13 7.26
CA VAL A 68 6.17 -4.14 6.88
C VAL A 68 5.30 -3.81 8.10
N ARG A 69 4.48 -2.76 7.98
CA ARG A 69 3.50 -2.36 9.00
C ARG A 69 2.12 -2.28 8.37
N CYS A 70 1.15 -2.93 9.02
CA CYS A 70 -0.22 -2.95 8.57
C CYS A 70 -1.14 -2.37 9.66
N LEU A 71 -1.99 -1.42 9.27
CA LEU A 71 -3.07 -0.91 10.10
C LEU A 71 -4.39 -1.25 9.41
N PHE A 72 -5.13 -2.18 10.01
CA PHE A 72 -6.45 -2.56 9.54
C PHE A 72 -7.49 -2.09 10.52
N MET A 73 -8.51 -1.43 10.01
CA MET A 73 -9.66 -1.10 10.83
C MET A 73 -10.36 -2.40 11.24
N HIS A 74 -10.54 -2.59 12.53
CA HIS A 74 -11.37 -3.67 13.05
C HIS A 74 -12.83 -3.22 12.98
N ARG A 75 -13.72 -4.09 12.51
CA ARG A 75 -15.17 -3.92 12.70
C ARG A 75 -15.56 -4.35 14.10
#